data_AF-H2UZ09-F1
#
_entry.id   AF-H2UZ09-F1
#
_cell.length_a   1.000
_cell.length_b   1.000
_cell.length_c   1.000
_cell.angle_alpha   90.00
_cell.angle_beta   90.00
_cell.angle_gamma   90.00
#
_symmetry.space_group_name_H-M   'P 1'
#
loop_
_entity.id
_entity.type
_entity.pdbx_description
1 polymer ?
#
loop_
_entity_poly.entity_id
_entity_poly.type
_entity_poly.pdbx_seq_one_letter_code
_entity_poly.pdbx_strand_id
1 'polypeptide(L)'
;MRRVTLFINGTSKNGKVVAVYGTLPDLLSVASNKLGIKASCLYNAKGGLIDDIALIRDDDVLYVSEGDPFIDPQTDRDTAHQHGSHTDWLTLNIGGRPFTTTRSTLVSKEPDSMLANMFRETDVWGNKRDERGAYLIDRSPEYFEPILNYLRHGQLIINEGINLRGVLEEARFFGMERLAEQLESAIKNSQPPEDHSPISRKELVRFLLATPTKSELRCQGLNFSGADLSRLDLRYINFKMANLSRCNLMHANLCCSNLERADLSGANLDGANLQGVKMLCTNAEGASLRGCNFEDPSGLKANLEGANLKGVDMEGSQMTGINLRVATLKNAKLKNCNLRGATLAGTDLENCDLSGCDLQEANLRGSNVKGAIFEEMLTPLHMSQSVR
;
A
#
# COMPACT_ATOMS: atom_id res chain seq x y z
N MET A 1 43.55 -40.81 -13.07
CA MET A 1 42.80 -42.08 -12.99
C MET A 1 41.33 -41.70 -12.99
N ARG A 2 40.54 -42.21 -13.93
CA ARG A 2 39.11 -41.87 -14.07
C ARG A 2 38.29 -42.86 -13.26
N ARG A 3 37.31 -42.42 -12.49
CA ARG A 3 36.36 -43.26 -11.75
C ARG A 3 35.03 -43.22 -12.49
N VAL A 4 34.37 -44.36 -12.65
CA VAL A 4 33.07 -44.45 -13.31
C VAL A 4 32.14 -45.36 -12.52
N THR A 5 30.84 -45.20 -12.72
CA THR A 5 29.84 -46.10 -12.15
C THR A 5 29.31 -47.03 -13.23
N LEU A 6 29.51 -48.33 -13.06
CA LEU A 6 29.03 -49.36 -13.97
C LEU A 6 27.70 -49.94 -13.50
N PHE A 7 26.74 -50.04 -14.40
CA PHE A 7 25.47 -50.74 -14.20
C PHE A 7 25.37 -51.93 -15.17
N ILE A 8 24.56 -52.93 -14.81
CA ILE A 8 24.14 -53.95 -15.78
C ILE A 8 23.15 -53.28 -16.75
N ASN A 9 23.30 -53.53 -18.05
CA ASN A 9 22.43 -52.98 -19.09
C ASN A 9 20.94 -53.22 -18.76
N GLY A 10 20.11 -52.17 -18.87
CA GLY A 10 18.70 -52.19 -18.45
C GLY A 10 18.43 -51.94 -16.96
N THR A 11 19.45 -51.84 -16.10
CA THR A 11 19.26 -51.61 -14.66
C THR A 11 19.67 -50.20 -14.22
N SER A 12 18.96 -49.62 -13.26
CA SER A 12 19.27 -48.29 -12.68
C SER A 12 19.69 -48.35 -11.20
N LYS A 13 19.85 -49.56 -10.64
CA LYS A 13 20.19 -49.79 -9.23
C LYS A 13 21.39 -50.73 -9.10
N ASN A 14 22.06 -50.68 -7.96
CA ASN A 14 23.21 -51.53 -7.62
C ASN A 14 24.49 -51.33 -8.48
N GLY A 15 24.69 -50.12 -9.01
CA GLY A 15 25.89 -49.78 -9.76
C GLY A 15 27.17 -49.94 -8.94
N LYS A 16 28.27 -50.29 -9.61
CA LYS A 16 29.59 -50.49 -9.00
C LYS A 16 30.55 -49.40 -9.47
N VAL A 17 31.15 -48.70 -8.51
CA VAL A 17 32.18 -47.70 -8.81
C VAL A 17 33.51 -48.41 -9.06
N VAL A 18 34.13 -48.14 -10.20
CA VAL A 18 35.42 -48.72 -10.59
C VAL A 18 36.34 -47.64 -11.15
N ALA A 19 37.65 -47.87 -11.07
CA ALA A 19 38.62 -47.03 -11.74
C ALA A 19 38.90 -47.56 -13.15
N VAL A 20 38.94 -46.66 -14.13
CA VAL A 20 39.31 -46.94 -15.52
C VAL A 20 40.82 -46.80 -15.67
N TYR A 21 41.47 -47.91 -16.02
CA TYR A 21 42.90 -47.99 -16.32
C TYR A 21 43.15 -49.06 -17.40
N GLY A 22 44.31 -49.00 -18.05
CA GLY A 22 44.69 -49.99 -19.05
C GLY A 22 43.97 -49.78 -20.38
N THR A 23 43.41 -50.86 -20.92
CA THR A 23 42.69 -50.94 -22.21
C THR A 23 41.21 -51.29 -22.02
N LEU A 24 40.39 -51.23 -23.08
CA LEU A 24 38.98 -51.62 -22.99
C LEU A 24 38.78 -53.07 -22.49
N PRO A 25 39.55 -54.08 -22.94
CA PRO A 25 39.50 -55.43 -22.37
C PRO A 25 39.77 -55.49 -20.84
N ASP A 26 40.68 -54.66 -20.33
CA ASP A 26 40.96 -54.60 -18.89
C ASP A 26 39.74 -54.08 -18.12
N LEU A 27 39.09 -53.03 -18.63
CA LEU A 27 37.86 -52.50 -18.05
C LEU A 27 36.70 -53.51 -18.10
N LEU A 28 36.53 -54.22 -19.21
CA LEU A 28 35.51 -55.28 -19.35
C LEU A 28 35.78 -56.46 -18.40
N SER A 29 37.05 -56.82 -18.16
CA SER A 29 37.41 -57.85 -17.18
C SER A 29 37.06 -57.42 -15.75
N VAL A 30 37.36 -56.17 -15.38
CA VAL A 30 36.97 -55.60 -14.07
C VAL A 30 35.44 -55.53 -13.94
N ALA A 31 34.74 -55.10 -15.00
CA ALA A 31 33.28 -55.06 -15.04
C ALA A 31 32.67 -56.46 -14.83
N SER A 32 33.21 -57.48 -15.52
CA SER A 32 32.75 -58.87 -15.39
C SER A 32 32.86 -59.38 -13.95
N ASN A 33 34.01 -59.15 -13.32
CA ASN A 33 34.25 -59.57 -11.94
C ASN A 33 33.40 -58.81 -10.91
N LYS A 34 33.14 -57.52 -11.13
CA LYS A 34 32.41 -56.67 -10.17
C LYS A 34 30.89 -56.79 -10.28
N LEU A 35 30.38 -57.02 -11.49
CA LEU A 35 28.95 -57.15 -11.77
C LEU A 35 28.48 -58.61 -11.83
N GLY A 36 29.41 -59.58 -11.93
CA GLY A 36 29.08 -61.01 -11.98
C GLY A 36 28.47 -61.46 -13.31
N ILE A 37 28.76 -60.73 -14.39
CA ILE A 37 28.27 -61.00 -15.76
C ILE A 37 29.45 -61.20 -16.72
N LYS A 38 29.21 -61.77 -17.91
CA LYS A 38 30.24 -61.87 -18.95
C LYS A 38 30.27 -60.59 -19.81
N ALA A 39 30.89 -59.53 -19.31
CA ALA A 39 30.90 -58.23 -19.98
C ALA A 39 31.58 -58.27 -21.36
N SER A 40 30.86 -57.86 -22.41
CA SER A 40 31.39 -57.76 -23.78
C SER A 40 31.15 -56.41 -24.43
N CYS A 41 30.11 -55.68 -24.02
CA CYS A 41 29.79 -54.36 -24.57
C CYS A 41 29.62 -53.33 -23.45
N LEU A 42 29.99 -52.08 -23.76
CA LEU A 42 29.95 -50.95 -22.83
C LEU A 42 29.22 -49.79 -23.51
N TYR A 43 28.22 -49.23 -22.86
CA TYR A 43 27.38 -48.14 -23.38
C TYR A 43 27.40 -46.93 -22.46
N ASN A 44 27.25 -45.73 -23.02
CA ASN A 44 26.94 -44.53 -22.24
C ASN A 44 25.43 -44.46 -21.91
N ALA A 45 25.03 -43.51 -21.06
CA ALA A 45 23.64 -43.34 -20.66
C ALA A 45 22.64 -42.99 -21.78
N LYS A 46 23.11 -42.70 -22.99
CA LYS A 46 22.27 -42.44 -24.18
C LYS A 46 22.28 -43.61 -25.18
N GLY A 47 22.85 -44.75 -24.80
CA GLY A 47 22.94 -45.95 -25.64
C GLY A 47 24.05 -45.93 -26.69
N GLY A 48 24.98 -44.98 -26.64
CA GLY A 48 26.16 -44.99 -27.50
C GLY A 48 27.16 -46.05 -27.03
N LEU A 49 27.53 -46.97 -27.93
CA LEU A 49 28.58 -47.97 -27.70
C LEU A 49 29.93 -47.28 -27.53
N ILE A 50 30.70 -47.70 -26.52
CA ILE A 50 32.04 -47.19 -26.23
C ILE A 50 33.05 -48.27 -26.62
N ASP A 51 33.80 -47.98 -27.67
CA ASP A 51 34.88 -48.82 -28.21
C ASP A 51 36.28 -48.30 -27.83
N ASP A 52 36.40 -47.03 -27.41
CA ASP A 52 37.63 -46.43 -26.91
C ASP A 52 37.46 -45.83 -25.49
N ILE A 53 38.24 -46.34 -24.54
CA ILE A 53 38.28 -45.85 -23.16
C ILE A 53 38.77 -44.40 -23.03
N ALA A 54 39.43 -43.84 -24.06
CA ALA A 54 39.83 -42.44 -24.09
C ALA A 54 38.62 -41.50 -24.01
N LEU A 55 37.45 -41.95 -24.49
CA LEU A 55 36.20 -41.18 -24.53
C LEU A 55 35.48 -41.12 -23.18
N ILE A 56 35.86 -41.98 -22.23
CA ILE A 56 35.24 -42.05 -20.90
C ILE A 56 35.75 -40.89 -20.04
N ARG A 57 34.85 -40.18 -19.37
CA ARG A 57 35.18 -39.08 -18.44
C ARG A 57 35.09 -39.54 -16.99
N ASP A 58 35.60 -38.71 -16.09
CA ASP A 58 35.46 -38.93 -14.65
C ASP A 58 33.98 -38.79 -14.25
N ASP A 59 33.54 -39.67 -13.36
CA ASP A 59 32.17 -39.82 -12.87
C ASP A 59 31.10 -40.20 -13.93
N ASP A 60 31.52 -40.70 -15.10
CA ASP A 60 30.59 -41.21 -16.12
C ASP A 60 29.78 -42.42 -15.61
N VAL A 61 28.52 -42.49 -16.04
CA VAL A 61 27.62 -43.63 -15.81
C VAL A 61 27.58 -44.48 -17.08
N LEU A 62 28.05 -45.73 -16.94
CA LEU A 62 28.19 -46.67 -18.05
C LEU A 62 27.36 -47.94 -17.81
N TYR A 63 26.91 -48.55 -18.89
CA TYR A 63 26.07 -49.74 -18.88
C TYR A 63 26.78 -50.89 -19.59
N VAL A 64 26.82 -52.04 -18.93
CA VAL A 64 27.59 -53.21 -19.37
C VAL A 64 26.64 -54.34 -19.73
N SER A 65 26.81 -54.94 -20.92
CA SER A 65 26.00 -56.07 -21.38
C SER A 65 26.86 -57.28 -21.78
N GLU A 66 26.23 -58.45 -21.88
CA GLU A 66 26.84 -59.70 -22.39
C GLU A 66 26.71 -59.86 -23.91
N GLY A 67 26.51 -58.75 -24.63
CA GLY A 67 26.39 -58.71 -26.09
C GLY A 67 25.03 -58.22 -26.59
N ASP A 68 24.09 -58.04 -25.67
CA ASP A 68 22.76 -57.49 -25.97
C ASP A 68 22.82 -55.98 -26.25
N PRO A 69 21.93 -55.47 -27.13
CA PRO A 69 21.83 -54.04 -27.42
C PRO A 69 21.46 -53.24 -26.16
N PHE A 70 21.80 -51.95 -26.14
CA PHE A 70 21.49 -51.08 -25.01
C PHE A 70 19.99 -51.06 -24.69
N ILE A 71 19.66 -51.27 -23.42
CA ILE A 71 18.30 -51.17 -22.88
C ILE A 71 18.30 -49.94 -21.96
N ASP A 72 17.53 -48.92 -22.32
CA ASP A 72 17.39 -47.73 -21.47
C ASP A 72 16.69 -48.14 -20.17
N PRO A 73 17.32 -47.99 -19.00
CA PRO A 73 16.70 -48.32 -17.71
C PRO A 73 15.43 -47.52 -17.42
N GLN A 74 15.14 -46.47 -18.21
CA GLN A 74 13.90 -45.68 -18.14
C GLN A 74 12.78 -46.21 -19.06
N THR A 75 13.07 -47.10 -20.02
CA THR A 75 12.07 -47.68 -20.94
C THR A 75 11.22 -48.81 -20.33
N ASP A 76 11.59 -49.32 -19.15
CA ASP A 76 10.77 -50.28 -18.38
C ASP A 76 9.56 -49.64 -17.66
N ARG A 77 9.08 -48.49 -18.15
CA ARG A 77 7.83 -47.86 -17.67
C ARG A 77 6.61 -48.13 -18.55
N ASP A 78 6.76 -48.76 -19.72
CA ASP A 78 5.68 -48.85 -20.71
C ASP A 78 5.02 -50.23 -20.88
N THR A 79 5.29 -51.22 -20.01
CA THR A 79 4.52 -52.49 -20.03
C THR A 79 4.19 -53.02 -18.63
N ALA A 80 3.37 -52.28 -17.87
CA ALA A 80 2.54 -52.90 -16.84
C ALA A 80 1.35 -51.99 -16.50
N HIS A 81 0.17 -52.37 -17.01
CA HIS A 81 -1.07 -51.96 -16.37
C HIS A 81 -1.10 -52.47 -14.93
N GLN A 82 -1.59 -51.60 -14.04
CA GLN A 82 -2.02 -51.81 -12.65
C GLN A 82 -0.97 -51.61 -11.54
N HIS A 83 -1.29 -50.58 -10.72
CA HIS A 83 -0.87 -50.29 -9.35
C HIS A 83 0.30 -49.30 -9.13
N GLY A 84 -0.07 -48.02 -9.10
CA GLY A 84 0.17 -47.17 -7.92
C GLY A 84 1.60 -46.71 -7.63
N SER A 85 2.02 -45.63 -8.28
CA SER A 85 3.14 -44.78 -7.82
C SER A 85 2.75 -43.32 -8.05
N HIS A 86 2.01 -42.75 -7.09
CA HIS A 86 1.58 -41.35 -7.09
C HIS A 86 2.79 -40.40 -7.13
N THR A 87 3.15 -39.89 -8.30
CA THR A 87 3.71 -38.54 -8.32
C THR A 87 2.54 -37.59 -8.07
N ASP A 88 2.56 -36.87 -6.95
CA ASP A 88 1.54 -35.84 -6.63
C ASP A 88 1.54 -34.68 -7.64
N TRP A 89 2.53 -34.67 -8.54
CA TRP A 89 2.69 -33.74 -9.64
C TRP A 89 1.66 -33.95 -10.74
N LEU A 90 1.11 -32.83 -11.22
CA LEU A 90 0.19 -32.76 -12.35
C LEU A 90 0.50 -31.51 -13.18
N THR A 91 0.10 -31.57 -14.44
CA THR A 91 0.23 -30.45 -15.38
C THR A 91 -1.15 -29.91 -15.74
N LEU A 92 -1.35 -28.59 -15.59
CA LEU A 92 -2.53 -27.86 -16.04
C LEU A 92 -2.16 -27.13 -17.33
N ASN A 93 -2.95 -27.28 -18.38
CA ASN A 93 -2.84 -26.48 -19.59
C ASN A 93 -3.92 -25.38 -19.54
N ILE A 94 -3.51 -24.17 -19.18
CA ILE A 94 -4.40 -23.01 -19.03
C ILE A 94 -4.31 -22.16 -20.30
N GLY A 95 -5.35 -22.17 -21.13
CA GLY A 95 -5.41 -21.35 -22.35
C GLY A 95 -4.24 -21.58 -23.31
N GLY A 96 -3.65 -22.77 -23.31
CA GLY A 96 -2.50 -23.13 -24.15
C GLY A 96 -1.12 -23.05 -23.46
N ARG A 97 -1.02 -22.52 -22.24
CA ARG A 97 0.24 -22.48 -21.47
C ARG A 97 0.27 -23.58 -20.40
N PRO A 98 1.30 -24.45 -20.38
CA PRO A 98 1.43 -25.50 -19.37
C PRO A 98 1.96 -24.94 -18.05
N PHE A 99 1.31 -25.32 -16.95
CA PHE A 99 1.69 -25.05 -15.56
C PHE A 99 1.84 -26.38 -14.83
N THR A 100 2.95 -26.55 -14.10
CA THR A 100 3.19 -27.77 -13.32
C THR A 100 3.10 -27.45 -11.83
N THR A 101 2.35 -28.27 -11.10
CA THR A 101 2.10 -28.12 -9.67
C THR A 101 1.77 -29.46 -9.02
N THR A 102 1.56 -29.48 -7.71
CA THR A 102 1.11 -30.68 -6.98
C THR A 102 -0.39 -30.64 -6.69
N ARG A 103 -1.03 -31.81 -6.58
CA ARG A 103 -2.44 -31.94 -6.15
C ARG A 103 -2.66 -31.27 -4.79
N SER A 104 -1.74 -31.49 -3.87
CA SER A 104 -1.70 -30.85 -2.55
C SER A 104 -1.75 -29.31 -2.60
N THR A 105 -1.10 -28.69 -3.59
CA THR A 105 -1.16 -27.24 -3.80
C THR A 105 -2.57 -26.78 -4.17
N LEU A 106 -3.26 -27.53 -5.03
CA LEU A 106 -4.59 -27.15 -5.53
C LEU A 106 -5.71 -27.33 -4.49
N VAL A 107 -5.53 -28.23 -3.52
CA VAL A 107 -6.58 -28.62 -2.57
C VAL A 107 -6.42 -27.95 -1.19
N SER A 108 -5.21 -27.54 -0.81
CA SER A 108 -4.91 -27.20 0.59
C SER A 108 -5.39 -25.83 1.07
N LYS A 109 -5.38 -24.79 0.23
CA LYS A 109 -5.65 -23.40 0.65
C LYS A 109 -7.12 -23.01 0.58
N GLU A 110 -7.75 -23.36 -0.55
CA GLU A 110 -9.14 -23.05 -0.86
C GLU A 110 -9.91 -24.36 -1.06
N PRO A 111 -10.28 -25.07 0.02
CA PRO A 111 -10.88 -26.39 -0.08
C PRO A 111 -12.21 -26.39 -0.84
N ASP A 112 -12.92 -25.27 -0.87
CA ASP A 112 -14.21 -25.17 -1.55
C ASP A 112 -14.09 -24.66 -3.00
N SER A 113 -12.86 -24.38 -3.45
CA SER A 113 -12.59 -23.95 -4.83
C SER A 113 -12.90 -25.03 -5.85
N MET A 114 -13.18 -24.60 -7.08
CA MET A 114 -13.34 -25.47 -8.24
C MET A 114 -12.11 -26.38 -8.42
N LEU A 115 -10.90 -25.84 -8.26
CA LEU A 115 -9.66 -26.62 -8.36
C LEU A 115 -9.55 -27.65 -7.24
N ALA A 116 -9.86 -27.29 -5.99
CA ALA A 116 -9.84 -28.25 -4.90
C ALA A 116 -10.82 -29.40 -5.16
N ASN A 117 -12.05 -29.08 -5.56
CA ASN A 117 -13.04 -30.11 -5.89
C ASN A 117 -12.63 -30.96 -7.12
N MET A 118 -11.97 -30.36 -8.12
CA MET A 118 -11.49 -31.02 -9.36
C MET A 118 -10.41 -32.05 -9.10
N PHE A 119 -9.68 -31.88 -8.00
CA PHE A 119 -8.49 -32.66 -7.68
C PHE A 119 -8.54 -33.33 -6.30
N ARG A 120 -9.66 -33.26 -5.56
CA ARG A 120 -9.87 -33.90 -4.25
C ARG A 120 -9.98 -35.42 -4.34
N GLU A 121 -10.73 -35.94 -5.31
CA GLU A 121 -10.89 -37.37 -5.56
C GLU A 121 -10.46 -37.72 -6.99
N THR A 122 -9.80 -38.86 -7.16
CA THR A 122 -9.45 -39.38 -8.49
C THR A 122 -10.73 -39.78 -9.24
N ASP A 123 -10.91 -39.25 -10.45
CA ASP A 123 -11.91 -39.64 -11.45
C ASP A 123 -13.37 -39.17 -11.30
N VAL A 124 -13.70 -38.29 -10.36
CA VAL A 124 -15.09 -37.81 -10.19
C VAL A 124 -15.52 -36.82 -11.29
N TRP A 125 -14.60 -36.03 -11.83
CA TRP A 125 -14.98 -34.86 -12.64
C TRP A 125 -14.72 -34.97 -14.16
N GLY A 126 -14.36 -36.16 -14.67
CA GLY A 126 -14.25 -36.38 -16.12
C GLY A 126 -13.33 -35.37 -16.84
N ASN A 127 -12.26 -34.92 -16.17
CA ASN A 127 -11.46 -33.80 -16.64
C ASN A 127 -10.83 -34.10 -18.00
N LYS A 128 -11.03 -33.22 -18.97
CA LYS A 128 -10.40 -33.33 -20.29
C LYS A 128 -8.89 -33.20 -20.16
N ARG A 129 -8.17 -34.21 -20.66
CA ARG A 129 -6.71 -34.21 -20.73
C ARG A 129 -6.26 -34.22 -22.19
N ASP A 130 -5.12 -33.62 -22.47
CA ASP A 130 -4.46 -33.78 -23.77
C ASP A 130 -3.68 -35.11 -23.86
N GLU A 131 -3.08 -35.36 -25.02
CA GLU A 131 -2.26 -36.56 -25.32
C GLU A 131 -1.05 -36.70 -24.37
N ARG A 132 -0.65 -35.61 -23.70
CA ARG A 132 0.47 -35.58 -22.74
C ARG A 132 0.00 -35.70 -21.29
N GLY A 133 -1.30 -35.86 -21.07
CA GLY A 133 -1.91 -36.01 -19.75
C GLY A 133 -2.15 -34.70 -18.99
N ALA A 134 -2.00 -33.53 -19.63
CA ALA A 134 -2.25 -32.25 -18.99
C ALA A 134 -3.75 -31.92 -18.96
N TYR A 135 -4.22 -31.40 -17.82
CA TYR A 135 -5.63 -31.03 -17.61
C TYR A 135 -5.94 -29.71 -18.33
N LEU A 136 -6.90 -29.73 -19.24
CA LEU A 136 -7.25 -28.59 -20.08
C LEU A 136 -8.22 -27.64 -19.36
N ILE A 137 -7.85 -26.36 -19.27
CA ILE A 137 -8.67 -25.30 -18.69
C ILE A 137 -8.67 -24.10 -19.65
N ASP A 138 -9.85 -23.74 -20.15
CA ASP A 138 -10.03 -22.67 -21.13
C ASP A 138 -10.14 -21.30 -20.43
N ARG A 139 -9.02 -20.81 -19.88
CA ARG A 139 -8.90 -19.55 -19.13
C ARG A 139 -7.61 -18.81 -19.46
N SER A 140 -7.48 -17.56 -19.01
CA SER A 140 -6.29 -16.74 -19.27
C SER A 140 -5.08 -17.22 -18.45
N PRO A 141 -3.96 -17.62 -19.08
CA PRO A 141 -2.76 -18.00 -18.35
C PRO A 141 -2.09 -16.84 -17.63
N GLU A 142 -2.26 -15.60 -18.11
CA GLU A 142 -1.65 -14.40 -17.53
C GLU A 142 -2.20 -14.09 -16.14
N TYR A 143 -3.52 -14.24 -15.97
CA TYR A 143 -4.21 -13.98 -14.71
C TYR A 143 -4.23 -15.20 -13.78
N PHE A 144 -3.94 -16.40 -14.30
CA PHE A 144 -3.83 -17.62 -13.51
C PHE A 144 -2.50 -17.73 -12.74
N GLU A 145 -1.40 -17.20 -13.27
CA GLU A 145 -0.09 -17.33 -12.64
C GLU A 145 -0.03 -16.75 -11.21
N PRO A 146 -0.60 -15.55 -10.91
CA PRO A 146 -0.73 -15.05 -9.54
C PRO A 146 -1.57 -15.95 -8.62
N ILE A 147 -2.64 -16.56 -9.16
CA ILE A 147 -3.51 -17.47 -8.41
C ILE A 147 -2.75 -18.74 -8.02
N LEU A 148 -1.99 -19.32 -8.95
CA LEU A 148 -1.20 -20.50 -8.66
C LEU A 148 -0.14 -20.23 -7.58
N ASN A 149 0.47 -19.06 -7.60
CA ASN A 149 1.42 -18.64 -6.55
C ASN A 149 0.72 -18.44 -5.20
N TYR A 150 -0.46 -17.83 -5.18
CA TYR A 150 -1.28 -17.75 -3.97
C TYR A 150 -1.56 -19.15 -3.39
N LEU A 151 -1.93 -20.13 -4.21
CA LEU A 151 -2.15 -21.49 -3.74
C LEU A 151 -0.87 -22.15 -3.18
N ARG A 152 0.30 -21.82 -3.74
CA ARG A 152 1.60 -22.36 -3.28
C ARG A 152 1.99 -21.85 -1.89
N HIS A 153 1.88 -20.56 -1.63
CA HIS A 153 2.45 -19.94 -0.42
C HIS A 153 1.49 -19.05 0.38
N GLY A 154 0.26 -18.82 -0.10
CA GLY A 154 -0.78 -18.06 0.59
C GLY A 154 -0.59 -16.54 0.56
N GLN A 155 0.30 -16.04 -0.29
CA GLN A 155 0.55 -14.61 -0.45
C GLN A 155 0.17 -14.18 -1.87
N LEU A 156 -0.52 -13.05 -1.99
CA LEU A 156 -0.84 -12.43 -3.26
C LEU A 156 0.38 -11.67 -3.79
N ILE A 157 0.98 -12.18 -4.87
CA ILE A 157 2.10 -11.53 -5.57
C ILE A 157 1.63 -11.21 -6.99
N ILE A 158 1.67 -9.94 -7.36
CA ILE A 158 1.25 -9.45 -8.67
C ILE A 158 2.42 -8.70 -9.30
N ASN A 159 2.84 -9.14 -10.48
CA ASN A 159 3.90 -8.49 -11.24
C ASN A 159 3.42 -7.13 -11.76
N GLU A 160 4.36 -6.20 -11.92
CA GLU A 160 4.08 -4.91 -12.57
C GLU A 160 3.52 -5.15 -13.99
N GLY A 161 2.40 -4.49 -14.31
CA GLY A 161 1.70 -4.63 -15.60
C GLY A 161 0.53 -5.62 -15.62
N ILE A 162 0.36 -6.47 -14.59
CA ILE A 162 -0.81 -7.36 -14.50
C ILE A 162 -2.02 -6.59 -13.94
N ASN A 163 -3.14 -6.64 -14.66
CA ASN A 163 -4.39 -6.02 -14.21
C ASN A 163 -5.04 -6.84 -13.07
N LEU A 164 -5.06 -6.26 -11.86
CA LEU A 164 -5.71 -6.79 -10.66
C LEU A 164 -7.15 -7.26 -10.88
N ARG A 165 -7.93 -6.56 -11.71
CA ARG A 165 -9.32 -6.94 -12.02
C ARG A 165 -9.39 -8.25 -12.81
N GLY A 166 -8.44 -8.49 -13.70
CA GLY A 166 -8.35 -9.76 -14.44
C GLY A 166 -8.05 -10.93 -13.49
N VAL A 167 -7.16 -10.73 -12.53
CA VAL A 167 -6.87 -11.73 -11.49
C VAL A 167 -8.10 -11.99 -10.60
N LEU A 168 -8.86 -10.95 -10.25
CA LEU A 168 -10.10 -11.08 -9.49
C LEU A 168 -11.15 -11.92 -10.22
N GLU A 169 -11.32 -11.71 -11.53
CA GLU A 169 -12.27 -12.51 -12.33
C GLU A 169 -11.86 -13.99 -12.40
N GLU A 170 -10.58 -14.30 -12.51
CA GLU A 170 -10.11 -15.69 -12.42
C GLU A 170 -10.30 -16.27 -11.01
N ALA A 171 -10.02 -15.51 -9.94
CA ALA A 171 -10.24 -15.97 -8.56
C ALA A 171 -11.72 -16.33 -8.31
N ARG A 172 -12.64 -15.51 -8.84
CA ARG A 172 -14.08 -15.79 -8.81
C ARG A 172 -14.46 -17.01 -9.64
N PHE A 173 -13.90 -17.15 -10.85
CA PHE A 173 -14.15 -18.31 -11.71
C PHE A 173 -13.76 -19.63 -11.01
N PHE A 174 -12.61 -19.66 -10.34
CA PHE A 174 -12.17 -20.84 -9.59
C PHE A 174 -12.84 -20.98 -8.21
N GLY A 175 -13.73 -20.07 -7.80
CA GLY A 175 -14.42 -20.14 -6.51
C GLY A 175 -13.48 -19.93 -5.31
N MET A 176 -12.50 -19.04 -5.43
CA MET A 176 -11.55 -18.72 -4.37
C MET A 176 -12.01 -17.48 -3.60
N GLU A 177 -12.95 -17.65 -2.66
CA GLU A 177 -13.60 -16.56 -1.94
C GLU A 177 -12.61 -15.68 -1.17
N ARG A 178 -11.70 -16.30 -0.41
CA ARG A 178 -10.72 -15.54 0.41
C ARG A 178 -9.77 -14.71 -0.45
N LEU A 179 -9.35 -15.25 -1.59
CA LEU A 179 -8.49 -14.54 -2.53
C LEU A 179 -9.25 -13.39 -3.21
N ALA A 180 -10.52 -13.61 -3.56
CA ALA A 180 -11.37 -12.57 -4.14
C ALA A 180 -11.56 -11.40 -3.18
N GLU A 181 -11.83 -11.66 -1.89
CA GLU A 181 -11.93 -10.61 -0.86
C GLU A 181 -10.62 -9.80 -0.73
N GLN A 182 -9.47 -10.47 -0.72
CA GLN A 182 -8.16 -9.82 -0.68
C GLN A 182 -7.92 -8.93 -1.91
N LEU A 183 -8.28 -9.40 -3.10
CA LEU A 183 -8.16 -8.67 -4.35
C LEU A 183 -9.10 -7.47 -4.42
N GLU A 184 -10.35 -7.61 -3.96
CA GLU A 184 -11.31 -6.51 -3.88
C GLU A 184 -10.81 -5.40 -2.94
N SER A 185 -10.28 -5.78 -1.77
CA SER A 185 -9.66 -4.84 -0.84
C SER A 185 -8.45 -4.15 -1.45
N ALA A 186 -7.57 -4.89 -2.12
CA ALA A 186 -6.40 -4.33 -2.81
C ALA A 186 -6.78 -3.35 -3.93
N ILE A 187 -7.80 -3.70 -4.74
CA ILE A 187 -8.32 -2.83 -5.80
C ILE A 187 -8.90 -1.55 -5.20
N LYS A 188 -9.73 -1.65 -4.16
CA LYS A 188 -10.32 -0.50 -3.48
C LYS A 188 -9.26 0.44 -2.91
N ASN A 189 -8.20 -0.11 -2.32
CA ASN A 189 -7.08 0.68 -1.78
C ASN A 189 -6.18 1.29 -2.86
N SER A 190 -6.22 0.75 -4.10
CA SER A 190 -5.41 1.23 -5.23
C SER A 190 -6.11 2.27 -6.10
N GLN A 191 -7.43 2.45 -5.95
CA GLN A 191 -8.16 3.49 -6.68
C GLN A 191 -7.72 4.87 -6.16
N PRO A 192 -7.54 5.86 -7.05
CA PRO A 192 -7.29 7.23 -6.61
C PRO A 192 -8.46 7.65 -5.69
N PRO A 193 -8.17 8.37 -4.60
CA PRO A 193 -9.22 8.89 -3.73
C PRO A 193 -10.23 9.67 -4.58
N GLU A 194 -11.54 9.55 -4.30
CA GLU A 194 -12.56 10.39 -4.97
C GLU A 194 -12.11 11.86 -4.93
N ASP A 195 -12.42 12.65 -5.97
CA ASP A 195 -11.95 14.05 -6.18
C ASP A 195 -12.17 14.99 -4.95
N HIS A 196 -12.99 14.57 -3.98
CA HIS A 196 -13.31 15.33 -2.77
C HIS A 196 -13.05 14.57 -1.46
N SER A 197 -12.35 13.44 -1.51
CA SER A 197 -12.00 12.73 -0.28
C SER A 197 -10.97 13.52 0.56
N PRO A 198 -11.06 13.47 1.91
CA PRO A 198 -10.13 14.21 2.76
C PRO A 198 -8.69 13.67 2.64
N ILE A 199 -7.74 14.58 2.42
CA ILE A 199 -6.30 14.31 2.40
C ILE A 199 -5.83 14.06 3.82
N SER A 200 -5.19 12.91 4.03
CA SER A 200 -4.61 12.53 5.32
C SER A 200 -3.34 13.32 5.66
N ARG A 201 -2.95 13.32 6.94
CA ARG A 201 -1.68 13.89 7.40
C ARG A 201 -0.48 13.37 6.61
N LYS A 202 -0.45 12.06 6.34
CA LYS A 202 0.66 11.40 5.61
C LYS A 202 0.77 11.93 4.18
N GLU A 203 -0.36 12.10 3.51
CA GLU A 203 -0.41 12.63 2.15
C GLU A 203 -0.03 14.11 2.11
N LEU A 204 -0.50 14.92 3.06
CA LEU A 204 -0.06 16.29 3.19
C LEU A 204 1.46 16.36 3.38
N VAL A 205 2.03 15.60 4.33
CA VAL A 205 3.49 15.60 4.55
C VAL A 205 4.24 15.21 3.28
N ARG A 206 3.78 14.18 2.56
CA ARG A 206 4.37 13.79 1.27
C ARG A 206 4.29 14.93 0.25
N PHE A 207 3.15 15.61 0.16
CA PHE A 207 2.96 16.78 -0.71
C PHE A 207 3.91 17.92 -0.32
N LEU A 208 4.06 18.21 0.97
CA LEU A 208 4.96 19.26 1.46
C LEU A 208 6.43 18.97 1.14
N LEU A 209 6.85 17.70 1.20
CA LEU A 209 8.20 17.27 0.83
C LEU A 209 8.43 17.28 -0.68
N ALA A 210 7.38 17.04 -1.48
CA ALA A 210 7.47 16.99 -2.94
C ALA A 210 7.33 18.37 -3.62
N THR A 211 6.81 19.39 -2.91
CA THR A 211 6.53 20.71 -3.50
C THR A 211 7.42 21.81 -2.92
N PRO A 212 7.94 22.73 -3.77
CA PRO A 212 8.70 23.88 -3.30
C PRO A 212 7.88 24.77 -2.35
N THR A 213 8.53 25.34 -1.34
CA THR A 213 7.92 26.29 -0.39
C THR A 213 7.42 27.58 -1.05
N LYS A 214 7.89 27.89 -2.26
CA LYS A 214 7.47 29.05 -3.06
C LYS A 214 6.28 28.77 -3.99
N SER A 215 5.73 27.56 -3.97
CA SER A 215 4.60 27.21 -4.83
C SER A 215 3.35 28.00 -4.42
N GLU A 216 2.80 28.79 -5.34
CA GLU A 216 1.65 29.66 -5.06
C GLU A 216 0.36 28.87 -4.79
N LEU A 217 0.19 27.71 -5.41
CA LEU A 217 -1.02 26.88 -5.30
C LEU A 217 -0.91 25.79 -4.22
N ARG A 218 0.08 25.91 -3.32
CA ARG A 218 0.38 24.89 -2.31
C ARG A 218 -0.78 24.74 -1.32
N CYS A 219 -1.65 23.75 -1.56
CA CYS A 219 -2.85 23.39 -0.81
C CYS A 219 -4.15 24.17 -1.10
N GLN A 220 -4.21 24.92 -2.20
CA GLN A 220 -5.41 25.70 -2.53
C GLN A 220 -6.58 24.78 -2.91
N GLY A 221 -7.75 25.00 -2.32
CA GLY A 221 -8.97 24.27 -2.67
C GLY A 221 -8.99 22.79 -2.27
N LEU A 222 -7.98 22.31 -1.55
CA LEU A 222 -7.89 20.91 -1.17
C LEU A 222 -8.79 20.59 0.04
N ASN A 223 -9.26 19.34 0.11
CA ASN A 223 -10.02 18.85 1.24
C ASN A 223 -9.09 18.20 2.27
N PHE A 224 -9.06 18.73 3.48
CA PHE A 224 -8.36 18.19 4.65
C PHE A 224 -9.33 17.87 5.79
N SER A 225 -10.65 17.92 5.58
CA SER A 225 -11.63 17.81 6.66
C SER A 225 -11.36 16.65 7.62
N GLY A 226 -11.34 16.95 8.92
CA GLY A 226 -11.04 15.99 9.98
C GLY A 226 -9.57 15.55 10.08
N ALA A 227 -8.66 16.07 9.25
CA ALA A 227 -7.26 15.67 9.29
C ALA A 227 -6.54 16.17 10.56
N ASP A 228 -5.60 15.37 11.04
CA ASP A 228 -4.66 15.78 12.08
C ASP A 228 -3.45 16.50 11.47
N LEU A 229 -3.47 17.82 11.54
CA LEU A 229 -2.42 18.73 11.12
C LEU A 229 -1.69 19.38 12.30
N SER A 230 -1.89 18.86 13.52
CA SER A 230 -1.33 19.43 14.74
C SER A 230 0.20 19.43 14.71
N ARG A 231 0.79 20.48 15.29
CA ARG A 231 2.24 20.68 15.44
C ARG A 231 3.04 20.72 14.13
N LEU A 232 2.38 20.79 12.97
CA LEU A 232 3.07 20.93 11.69
C LEU A 232 3.57 22.36 11.49
N ASP A 233 4.70 22.48 10.80
CA ASP A 233 5.15 23.76 10.25
C ASP A 233 4.45 23.98 8.90
N LEU A 234 3.47 24.89 8.91
CA LEU A 234 2.60 25.22 7.79
C LEU A 234 2.77 26.69 7.36
N ARG A 235 3.94 27.28 7.67
CA ARG A 235 4.24 28.67 7.33
C ARG A 235 4.16 28.93 5.84
N TYR A 236 3.58 30.07 5.47
CA TYR A 236 3.45 30.54 4.09
C TYR A 236 2.65 29.61 3.15
N ILE A 237 1.94 28.60 3.67
CA ILE A 237 1.13 27.70 2.84
C ILE A 237 -0.14 28.41 2.37
N ASN A 238 -0.57 28.12 1.13
CA ASN A 238 -1.80 28.63 0.56
C ASN A 238 -2.96 27.65 0.72
N PHE A 239 -3.67 27.75 1.83
CA PHE A 239 -4.94 27.06 2.12
C PHE A 239 -6.17 27.83 1.63
N LYS A 240 -6.03 28.78 0.69
CA LYS A 240 -7.17 29.52 0.15
C LYS A 240 -8.23 28.55 -0.36
N MET A 241 -9.49 28.78 0.00
CA MET A 241 -10.63 27.91 -0.37
C MET A 241 -10.50 26.43 0.07
N ALA A 242 -9.54 26.08 0.93
CA ALA A 242 -9.39 24.71 1.41
C ALA A 242 -10.51 24.35 2.41
N ASN A 243 -10.91 23.08 2.42
CA ASN A 243 -11.78 22.55 3.47
C ASN A 243 -10.92 22.01 4.60
N LEU A 244 -10.83 22.75 5.69
CA LEU A 244 -10.15 22.40 6.94
C LEU A 244 -11.16 22.17 8.09
N SER A 245 -12.42 21.89 7.76
CA SER A 245 -13.48 21.70 8.75
C SER A 245 -13.13 20.55 9.68
N ARG A 246 -13.32 20.75 10.99
CA ARG A 246 -13.00 19.77 12.03
C ARG A 246 -11.55 19.27 12.05
N CYS A 247 -10.63 19.96 11.38
CA CYS A 247 -9.20 19.64 11.45
C CYS A 247 -8.66 19.85 12.86
N ASN A 248 -7.69 19.02 13.24
CA ASN A 248 -6.84 19.29 14.38
C ASN A 248 -5.60 20.05 13.91
N LEU A 249 -5.50 21.33 14.23
CA LEU A 249 -4.40 22.25 13.95
C LEU A 249 -3.73 22.73 15.26
N MET A 250 -3.95 22.03 16.38
CA MET A 250 -3.36 22.40 17.68
C MET A 250 -1.85 22.59 17.57
N HIS A 251 -1.35 23.70 18.10
CA HIS A 251 0.06 24.08 18.09
C HIS A 251 0.74 24.07 16.69
N ALA A 252 -0.04 24.10 15.60
CA ALA A 252 0.53 24.23 14.27
C ALA A 252 1.11 25.64 14.07
N ASN A 253 2.15 25.75 13.24
CA ASN A 253 2.69 27.04 12.85
C ASN A 253 2.09 27.46 11.51
N LEU A 254 1.08 28.33 11.55
CA LEU A 254 0.35 28.88 10.40
C LEU A 254 0.79 30.32 10.08
N CYS A 255 1.95 30.76 10.59
CA CYS A 255 2.46 32.10 10.36
C CYS A 255 2.53 32.42 8.85
N CYS A 256 1.98 33.58 8.48
CA CYS A 256 1.88 34.08 7.10
C CYS A 256 1.18 33.15 6.11
N SER A 257 0.39 32.18 6.59
CA SER A 257 -0.42 31.32 5.71
C SER A 257 -1.62 32.08 5.13
N ASN A 258 -2.10 31.62 3.99
CA ASN A 258 -3.30 32.14 3.34
C ASN A 258 -4.47 31.16 3.55
N LEU A 259 -5.43 31.54 4.38
CA LEU A 259 -6.68 30.83 4.68
C LEU A 259 -7.90 31.59 4.13
N GLU A 260 -7.72 32.51 3.18
CA GLU A 260 -8.83 33.27 2.59
C GLU A 260 -9.92 32.32 2.07
N ARG A 261 -11.16 32.55 2.52
CA ARG A 261 -12.32 31.73 2.15
C ARG A 261 -12.19 30.24 2.47
N ALA A 262 -11.27 29.84 3.35
CA ALA A 262 -11.19 28.47 3.82
C ALA A 262 -12.38 28.14 4.74
N ASP A 263 -12.71 26.86 4.86
CA ASP A 263 -13.66 26.36 5.85
C ASP A 263 -12.89 25.73 7.02
N LEU A 264 -12.87 26.40 8.17
CA LEU A 264 -12.33 25.96 9.45
C LEU A 264 -13.45 25.64 10.45
N SER A 265 -14.70 25.43 10.01
CA SER A 265 -15.81 25.16 10.91
C SER A 265 -15.54 23.98 11.84
N GLY A 266 -15.67 24.20 13.15
CA GLY A 266 -15.37 23.22 14.20
C GLY A 266 -13.91 22.74 14.26
N ALA A 267 -12.96 23.41 13.60
CA ALA A 267 -11.55 23.07 13.69
C ALA A 267 -10.97 23.42 15.08
N ASN A 268 -9.94 22.69 15.51
CA ASN A 268 -9.21 22.97 16.74
C ASN A 268 -7.83 23.55 16.41
N LEU A 269 -7.62 24.84 16.64
CA LEU A 269 -6.37 25.57 16.44
C LEU A 269 -5.71 25.97 17.77
N ASP A 270 -6.07 25.35 18.90
CA ASP A 270 -5.57 25.78 20.22
C ASP A 270 -4.04 25.89 20.26
N GLY A 271 -3.56 27.04 20.75
CA GLY A 271 -2.15 27.37 20.84
C GLY A 271 -1.40 27.44 19.50
N ALA A 272 -2.09 27.57 18.36
CA ALA A 272 -1.46 27.74 17.06
C ALA A 272 -0.81 29.13 16.91
N ASN A 273 0.25 29.20 16.10
CA ASN A 273 0.86 30.46 15.70
C ASN A 273 0.20 30.96 14.39
N LEU A 274 -0.51 32.07 14.47
CA LEU A 274 -1.30 32.70 13.41
C LEU A 274 -0.78 34.12 13.06
N GLN A 275 0.48 34.41 13.37
CA GLN A 275 1.15 35.67 13.02
C GLN A 275 1.01 36.00 11.53
N GLY A 276 0.51 37.19 11.20
CA GLY A 276 0.37 37.65 9.82
C GLY A 276 -0.56 36.79 8.93
N VAL A 277 -1.42 35.96 9.52
CA VAL A 277 -2.32 35.08 8.76
C VAL A 277 -3.36 35.87 7.97
N LYS A 278 -3.67 35.41 6.76
CA LYS A 278 -4.76 35.96 5.94
C LYS A 278 -5.98 35.06 6.04
N MET A 279 -7.05 35.56 6.65
CA MET A 279 -8.30 34.83 6.90
C MET A 279 -9.53 35.61 6.39
N LEU A 280 -9.37 36.44 5.34
CA LEU A 280 -10.47 37.19 4.73
C LEU A 280 -11.62 36.24 4.34
N CYS A 281 -12.83 36.54 4.83
CA CYS A 281 -14.05 35.76 4.57
C CYS A 281 -13.94 34.25 4.88
N THR A 282 -13.12 33.87 5.86
CA THR A 282 -12.99 32.48 6.32
C THR A 282 -14.22 32.07 7.12
N ASN A 283 -14.64 30.81 7.00
CA ASN A 283 -15.65 30.24 7.90
C ASN A 283 -14.96 29.53 9.07
N ALA A 284 -15.03 30.07 10.28
CA ALA A 284 -14.48 29.47 11.49
C ALA A 284 -15.57 29.32 12.58
N GLU A 285 -16.82 29.09 12.16
CA GLU A 285 -17.94 28.86 13.07
C GLU A 285 -17.65 27.68 14.01
N GLY A 286 -17.79 27.93 15.31
CA GLY A 286 -17.56 26.95 16.37
C GLY A 286 -16.13 26.40 16.47
N ALA A 287 -15.15 27.04 15.82
CA ALA A 287 -13.75 26.64 15.95
C ALA A 287 -13.20 26.99 17.34
N SER A 288 -12.18 26.25 17.78
CA SER A 288 -11.39 26.56 18.98
C SER A 288 -10.07 27.20 18.55
N LEU A 289 -9.77 28.37 19.08
CA LEU A 289 -8.57 29.17 18.85
C LEU A 289 -8.00 29.65 20.20
N ARG A 290 -8.10 28.85 21.25
CA ARG A 290 -7.71 29.27 22.60
C ARG A 290 -6.20 29.47 22.68
N GLY A 291 -5.76 30.56 23.29
CA GLY A 291 -4.34 30.88 23.45
C GLY A 291 -3.56 30.99 22.14
N CYS A 292 -4.23 31.31 21.02
CA CYS A 292 -3.56 31.53 19.75
C CYS A 292 -2.71 32.81 19.75
N ASN A 293 -1.67 32.83 18.94
CA ASN A 293 -0.82 34.00 18.76
C ASN A 293 -1.01 34.61 17.36
N PHE A 294 -1.62 35.80 17.27
CA PHE A 294 -1.75 36.58 16.04
C PHE A 294 -0.77 37.76 15.98
N GLU A 295 0.00 38.01 17.04
CA GLU A 295 0.87 39.17 17.18
C GLU A 295 2.22 38.94 16.51
N ASP A 296 2.44 39.62 15.39
CA ASP A 296 3.75 39.66 14.74
C ASP A 296 4.55 40.89 15.23
N PRO A 297 5.73 40.69 15.85
CA PRO A 297 6.59 41.80 16.28
C PRO A 297 7.09 42.67 15.10
N SER A 298 7.03 42.18 13.86
CA SER A 298 7.37 42.94 12.66
C SER A 298 6.24 43.89 12.19
N GLY A 299 5.06 43.81 12.81
CA GLY A 299 3.91 44.65 12.52
C GLY A 299 2.96 44.11 11.45
N LEU A 300 3.17 42.89 10.93
CA LEU A 300 2.19 42.25 10.04
C LEU A 300 0.97 41.82 10.85
N LYS A 301 -0.12 42.56 10.65
CA LYS A 301 -1.40 42.29 11.31
C LYS A 301 -2.12 41.11 10.64
N ALA A 302 -2.66 40.21 11.46
CA ALA A 302 -3.59 39.19 10.97
C ALA A 302 -4.88 39.84 10.44
N ASN A 303 -5.40 39.30 9.33
CA ASN A 303 -6.59 39.85 8.67
C ASN A 303 -7.74 38.84 8.63
N LEU A 304 -8.75 39.05 9.46
CA LEU A 304 -9.97 38.25 9.58
C LEU A 304 -11.22 39.05 9.13
N GLU A 305 -11.04 40.05 8.27
CA GLU A 305 -12.15 40.85 7.75
C GLU A 305 -13.24 39.96 7.10
N GLY A 306 -14.50 40.22 7.46
CA GLY A 306 -15.65 39.48 6.96
C GLY A 306 -15.68 37.98 7.32
N ALA A 307 -14.84 37.52 8.25
CA ALA A 307 -14.86 36.12 8.69
C ALA A 307 -16.14 35.78 9.47
N ASN A 308 -16.64 34.55 9.31
CA ASN A 308 -17.68 33.98 10.16
C ASN A 308 -17.02 33.31 11.37
N LEU A 309 -17.11 33.93 12.54
CA LEU A 309 -16.53 33.51 13.82
C LEU A 309 -17.64 33.25 14.86
N LYS A 310 -18.85 32.92 14.42
CA LYS A 310 -19.98 32.65 15.31
C LYS A 310 -19.66 31.49 16.25
N GLY A 311 -19.85 31.71 17.55
CA GLY A 311 -19.61 30.70 18.59
C GLY A 311 -18.15 30.25 18.74
N VAL A 312 -17.19 30.99 18.18
CA VAL A 312 -15.76 30.65 18.28
C VAL A 312 -15.25 30.80 19.72
N ASP A 313 -14.32 29.95 20.12
CA ASP A 313 -13.62 30.06 21.41
C ASP A 313 -12.22 30.62 21.20
N MET A 314 -11.99 31.88 21.56
CA MET A 314 -10.71 32.57 21.38
C MET A 314 -10.04 32.92 22.72
N GLU A 315 -10.51 32.37 23.84
CA GLU A 315 -10.06 32.72 25.20
C GLU A 315 -8.52 32.77 25.31
N GLY A 316 -8.02 33.87 25.89
CA GLY A 316 -6.59 34.08 26.16
C GLY A 316 -5.72 34.38 24.93
N SER A 317 -6.30 34.59 23.75
CA SER A 317 -5.53 34.82 22.52
C SER A 317 -4.86 36.19 22.47
N GLN A 318 -3.69 36.24 21.85
CA GLN A 318 -2.95 37.47 21.57
C GLN A 318 -3.33 37.99 20.19
N MET A 319 -4.12 39.06 20.15
CA MET A 319 -4.79 39.58 18.94
C MET A 319 -4.49 41.07 18.71
N THR A 320 -3.32 41.54 19.17
CA THR A 320 -2.87 42.92 19.01
C THR A 320 -2.95 43.36 17.55
N GLY A 321 -3.68 44.44 17.27
CA GLY A 321 -3.80 45.04 15.95
C GLY A 321 -4.62 44.25 14.93
N ILE A 322 -5.28 43.15 15.32
CA ILE A 322 -6.03 42.29 14.39
C ILE A 322 -7.09 43.07 13.62
N ASN A 323 -7.27 42.75 12.32
CA ASN A 323 -8.38 43.28 11.55
C ASN A 323 -9.57 42.31 11.58
N LEU A 324 -10.66 42.70 12.22
CA LEU A 324 -11.91 41.97 12.33
C LEU A 324 -13.07 42.73 11.67
N ARG A 325 -12.80 43.74 10.83
CA ARG A 325 -13.85 44.56 10.21
C ARG A 325 -14.97 43.69 9.60
N VAL A 326 -16.22 44.00 9.94
CA VAL A 326 -17.43 43.31 9.42
C VAL A 326 -17.42 41.78 9.68
N ALA A 327 -16.62 41.29 10.62
CA ALA A 327 -16.66 39.89 11.04
C ALA A 327 -17.90 39.60 11.91
N THR A 328 -18.41 38.36 11.82
CA THR A 328 -19.52 37.88 12.66
C THR A 328 -18.98 37.12 13.86
N LEU A 329 -19.04 37.70 15.05
CA LEU A 329 -18.53 37.12 16.31
C LEU A 329 -19.65 36.69 17.26
N LYS A 330 -20.91 36.65 16.82
CA LYS A 330 -22.06 36.32 17.67
C LYS A 330 -21.83 35.08 18.56
N ASN A 331 -22.07 35.22 19.86
CA ASN A 331 -21.81 34.21 20.90
C ASN A 331 -20.35 33.74 21.02
N ALA A 332 -19.37 34.50 20.55
CA ALA A 332 -17.96 34.17 20.71
C ALA A 332 -17.49 34.34 22.16
N LYS A 333 -16.54 33.50 22.56
CA LYS A 333 -15.84 33.62 23.85
C LYS A 333 -14.51 34.31 23.64
N LEU A 334 -14.38 35.53 24.15
CA LEU A 334 -13.20 36.39 23.98
C LEU A 334 -12.54 36.71 25.32
N LYS A 335 -12.85 35.95 26.38
CA LYS A 335 -12.33 36.23 27.73
C LYS A 335 -10.80 36.27 27.73
N ASN A 336 -10.23 37.25 28.44
CA ASN A 336 -8.78 37.43 28.62
C ASN A 336 -8.00 37.63 27.30
N CYS A 337 -8.63 38.09 26.22
CA CYS A 337 -7.93 38.38 24.96
C CYS A 337 -7.20 39.74 25.00
N ASN A 338 -6.05 39.81 24.32
CA ASN A 338 -5.38 41.08 24.04
C ASN A 338 -5.85 41.60 22.68
N LEU A 339 -6.71 42.63 22.68
CA LEU A 339 -7.31 43.25 21.49
C LEU A 339 -6.83 44.70 21.30
N ARG A 340 -5.64 45.05 21.82
CA ARG A 340 -5.08 46.39 21.68
C ARG A 340 -4.95 46.78 20.21
N GLY A 341 -5.44 47.95 19.84
CA GLY A 341 -5.40 48.46 18.46
C GLY A 341 -6.19 47.61 17.43
N ALA A 342 -7.06 46.70 17.89
CA ALA A 342 -7.87 45.87 17.00
C ALA A 342 -8.88 46.70 16.20
N THR A 343 -9.10 46.34 14.95
CA THR A 343 -10.14 46.96 14.10
C THR A 343 -11.41 46.10 14.14
N LEU A 344 -12.38 46.51 14.95
CA LEU A 344 -13.66 45.84 15.17
C LEU A 344 -14.83 46.61 14.51
N ALA A 345 -14.56 47.52 13.58
CA ALA A 345 -15.60 48.34 12.96
C ALA A 345 -16.62 47.48 12.20
N GLY A 346 -17.91 47.70 12.46
CA GLY A 346 -18.99 46.94 11.84
C GLY A 346 -19.10 45.47 12.25
N THR A 347 -18.39 45.02 13.30
CA THR A 347 -18.47 43.63 13.78
C THR A 347 -19.79 43.32 14.48
N ASP A 348 -20.23 42.07 14.39
CA ASP A 348 -21.34 41.57 15.20
C ASP A 348 -20.81 40.88 16.47
N LEU A 349 -20.81 41.59 17.58
CA LEU A 349 -20.37 41.13 18.91
C LEU A 349 -21.56 40.72 19.80
N GLU A 350 -22.72 40.41 19.23
CA GLU A 350 -23.90 40.04 20.02
C GLU A 350 -23.62 38.85 20.96
N ASN A 351 -23.96 39.00 22.24
CA ASN A 351 -23.75 38.00 23.30
C ASN A 351 -22.31 37.47 23.42
N CYS A 352 -21.31 38.29 23.14
CA CYS A 352 -19.91 37.93 23.36
C CYS A 352 -19.48 38.14 24.81
N ASP A 353 -18.61 37.27 25.32
CA ASP A 353 -17.90 37.49 26.58
C ASP A 353 -16.53 38.12 26.31
N LEU A 354 -16.40 39.43 26.58
CA LEU A 354 -15.16 40.20 26.45
C LEU A 354 -14.48 40.44 27.82
N SER A 355 -14.87 39.70 28.86
CA SER A 355 -14.35 39.93 30.20
C SER A 355 -12.83 39.76 30.28
N GLY A 356 -12.13 40.62 31.02
CA GLY A 356 -10.68 40.57 31.14
C GLY A 356 -9.91 40.97 29.87
N CYS A 357 -10.58 41.46 28.82
CA CYS A 357 -9.89 41.92 27.62
C CYS A 357 -9.11 43.21 27.84
N ASP A 358 -8.07 43.41 27.02
CA ASP A 358 -7.47 44.73 26.79
C ASP A 358 -7.95 45.29 25.45
N LEU A 359 -8.72 46.37 25.49
CA LEU A 359 -9.30 47.04 24.31
C LEU A 359 -8.68 48.43 24.06
N GLN A 360 -7.51 48.73 24.60
CA GLN A 360 -6.85 50.01 24.36
C GLN A 360 -6.69 50.26 22.85
N GLU A 361 -7.10 51.44 22.37
CA GLU A 361 -7.04 51.84 20.95
C GLU A 361 -7.84 50.94 19.98
N ALA A 362 -8.71 50.06 20.48
CA ALA A 362 -9.58 49.27 19.63
C ALA A 362 -10.69 50.14 18.98
N ASN A 363 -10.93 49.93 17.69
CA ASN A 363 -11.97 50.65 16.95
C ASN A 363 -13.26 49.83 16.87
N LEU A 364 -14.25 50.18 17.69
CA LEU A 364 -15.58 49.54 17.77
C LEU A 364 -16.68 50.29 16.98
N ARG A 365 -16.31 51.17 16.04
CA ARG A 365 -17.32 51.99 15.34
C ARG A 365 -18.33 51.12 14.59
N GLY A 366 -19.62 51.26 14.92
CA GLY A 366 -20.71 50.54 14.26
C GLY A 366 -20.76 49.04 14.58
N SER A 367 -20.06 48.57 15.61
CA SER A 367 -20.18 47.18 16.07
C SER A 367 -21.49 46.96 16.83
N ASN A 368 -22.15 45.82 16.62
CA ASN A 368 -23.29 45.39 17.42
C ASN A 368 -22.81 44.76 18.73
N VAL A 369 -22.93 45.46 19.85
CA VAL A 369 -22.51 45.00 21.19
C VAL A 369 -23.70 44.55 22.07
N LYS A 370 -24.85 44.23 21.47
CA LYS A 370 -26.04 43.83 22.22
C LYS A 370 -25.76 42.56 23.04
N GLY A 371 -25.95 42.63 24.36
CA GLY A 371 -25.73 41.49 25.25
C GLY A 371 -24.25 41.11 25.46
N ALA A 372 -23.30 41.92 24.95
CA ALA A 372 -21.89 41.69 25.20
C ALA A 372 -21.53 42.02 26.67
N ILE A 373 -20.62 41.23 27.24
CA ILE A 373 -20.17 41.33 28.63
C ILE A 373 -18.79 42.00 28.66
N PHE A 374 -18.65 43.06 29.47
CA PHE A 374 -17.41 43.83 29.63
C PHE A 374 -17.00 43.91 31.11
N GLU A 375 -16.78 42.75 31.74
CA GLU A 375 -16.35 42.67 33.14
C GLU A 375 -14.82 42.62 33.25
N GLU A 376 -14.26 43.10 34.37
CA GLU A 376 -12.83 42.96 34.69
C GLU A 376 -11.87 43.48 33.58
N MET A 377 -12.31 44.46 32.80
CA MET A 377 -11.52 45.02 31.70
C MET A 377 -10.15 45.53 32.18
N LEU A 378 -9.07 45.12 31.51
CA LEU A 378 -7.70 45.54 31.83
C LEU A 378 -7.50 47.04 31.64
N THR A 379 -8.20 47.63 30.66
CA THR A 379 -8.18 49.05 30.36
C THR A 379 -9.62 49.59 30.21
N PRO A 380 -9.93 50.79 30.75
CA PRO A 380 -11.26 51.38 30.59
C PRO A 380 -11.57 51.64 29.11
N LEU A 381 -12.73 51.18 28.66
CA LEU A 381 -13.16 51.40 27.29
C LEU A 381 -13.62 52.85 27.09
N HIS A 382 -12.91 53.63 26.27
CA HIS A 382 -13.33 54.97 25.89
C HIS A 382 -14.48 54.89 24.87
N MET A 383 -15.71 54.77 25.38
CA MET A 383 -16.95 54.60 24.60
C MET A 383 -17.35 55.80 23.72
N SER A 384 -16.59 56.90 23.73
CA SER A 384 -16.87 58.09 22.91
C SER A 384 -16.74 57.83 21.40
N GLN A 385 -16.19 56.68 20.99
CA GLN A 385 -16.09 56.25 19.59
C GLN A 385 -17.07 55.11 19.22
N SER A 386 -17.84 54.60 20.17
CA SER A 386 -18.61 53.35 20.04
C SER A 386 -20.12 53.54 19.80
N VAL A 387 -20.64 54.77 19.90
CA VAL A 387 -22.09 55.01 19.88
C VAL A 387 -22.49 55.96 18.73
N ARG A 388 -23.00 55.36 17.65
CA ARG A 388 -24.09 55.93 16.85
C ARG A 388 -24.86 54.82 16.15
#